data_AF-A0A7X9G7B7-F1
#
_entry.id   AF-A0A7X9G7B7-F1
#
_cell.length_a   1.000
_cell.length_b   1.000
_cell.length_c   1.000
_cell.angle_alpha   90.00
_cell.angle_beta   90.00
_cell.angle_gamma   90.00
#
_symmetry.space_group_name_H-M   'P 1'
#
loop_
_entity.id
_entity.type
_entity.pdbx_description
1 polymer ?
#
loop_
_entity_poly.entity_id
_entity_poly.type
_entity_poly.pdbx_seq_one_letter_code
_entity_poly.pdbx_strand_id
1 'polypeptide(L)'
;MLPVAGVPIDQFAANPENHDQAQEAIAQAERTLARLQDCRLDWKTDCKPEHFFVRPDGSIALIDLERLRLRKKPLPKDYRNMQLRRFRSLLPKPFNHGLPRIVSRRRLRRAKMASNNQGALASN
;
A
#
# COMPACT_ATOMS: atom_id res chain seq x y z
N MET A 1 -11.94 21.42 -13.78
CA MET A 1 -10.87 21.07 -12.82
C MET A 1 -9.65 21.91 -13.15
N LEU A 2 -9.04 22.57 -12.17
CA LEU A 2 -7.72 23.18 -12.36
C LEU A 2 -6.69 22.05 -12.51
N PRO A 3 -5.72 22.17 -13.44
CA PRO A 3 -4.65 21.18 -13.53
C PRO A 3 -3.86 21.19 -12.23
N VAL A 4 -3.77 20.03 -11.57
CA VAL A 4 -2.83 19.86 -10.46
C VAL A 4 -1.44 19.77 -11.09
N ALA A 5 -0.61 20.78 -10.87
CA ALA A 5 0.78 20.75 -11.30
C ALA A 5 1.52 19.66 -10.51
N GLY A 6 1.93 18.60 -11.21
CA GLY A 6 2.70 17.51 -10.64
C GLY A 6 2.74 16.28 -11.53
N VAL A 7 3.50 15.27 -11.10
CA VAL A 7 3.67 13.99 -11.79
C VAL A 7 3.20 12.87 -10.86
N PRO A 8 2.42 11.87 -11.33
CA PRO A 8 2.13 10.67 -10.57
C PRO A 8 3.41 10.03 -10.01
N ILE A 9 3.39 9.61 -8.74
CA ILE A 9 4.62 9.18 -8.06
C ILE A 9 5.27 7.94 -8.70
N ASP A 10 4.49 7.05 -9.32
CA ASP A 10 4.97 5.92 -10.10
C ASP A 10 5.72 6.36 -11.35
N GLN A 11 5.21 7.37 -12.05
CA GLN A 11 5.89 7.96 -13.21
C GLN A 11 7.14 8.75 -12.79
N PHE A 12 7.04 9.51 -11.70
CA PHE A 12 8.17 10.25 -11.13
C PHE A 12 9.31 9.31 -10.74
N ALA A 13 8.99 8.19 -10.09
CA ALA A 13 9.95 7.18 -9.66
C ALA A 13 10.48 6.29 -10.81
N ALA A 14 9.82 6.27 -11.96
CA ALA A 14 10.29 5.54 -13.13
C ALA A 14 11.43 6.29 -13.86
N ASN A 15 11.58 7.59 -13.64
CA ASN A 15 12.71 8.35 -14.17
C ASN A 15 13.98 8.08 -13.34
N PRO A 16 15.06 7.52 -13.93
CA PRO A 16 16.31 7.26 -13.21
C PRO A 16 16.96 8.52 -12.60
N GLU A 17 16.76 9.69 -13.21
CA GLU A 17 17.32 10.96 -12.72
C GLU A 17 16.72 11.37 -11.36
N ASN A 18 15.53 10.86 -11.04
CA ASN A 18 14.80 11.22 -9.84
C ASN A 18 15.07 10.25 -8.68
N HIS A 19 15.99 9.28 -8.79
CA HIS A 19 16.09 8.16 -7.85
C HIS A 19 16.07 8.56 -6.36
N ASP A 20 16.90 9.51 -5.97
CA ASP A 20 16.99 9.95 -4.57
C ASP A 20 15.74 10.72 -4.12
N GLN A 21 15.21 11.57 -5.00
CA GLN A 21 13.98 12.32 -4.76
C GLN A 21 12.76 11.40 -4.71
N ALA A 22 12.75 10.33 -5.49
CA ALA A 22 11.68 9.35 -5.55
C ALA A 22 11.60 8.59 -4.22
N GLN A 23 12.74 8.27 -3.60
CA GLN A 23 12.76 7.64 -2.28
C GLN A 23 12.09 8.53 -1.22
N GLU A 24 12.39 9.83 -1.19
CA GLU A 24 11.77 10.77 -0.25
C GLU A 24 10.28 10.98 -0.56
N ALA A 25 9.93 11.15 -1.84
CA ALA A 25 8.54 11.29 -2.28
C ALA A 25 7.70 10.06 -1.88
N ILE A 26 8.24 8.85 -2.04
CA ILE A 26 7.57 7.61 -1.66
C ILE A 26 7.37 7.57 -0.15
N ALA A 27 8.40 7.92 0.64
CA ALA A 27 8.25 8.02 2.08
C ALA A 27 7.16 9.02 2.50
N GLN A 28 7.08 10.17 1.81
CA GLN A 28 6.04 11.16 2.06
C GLN A 28 4.65 10.67 1.66
N ALA A 29 4.51 9.95 0.55
CA ALA A 29 3.26 9.35 0.13
C ALA A 29 2.79 8.27 1.13
N GLU A 30 3.70 7.46 1.67
CA GLU A 30 3.39 6.48 2.71
C GLU A 30 2.95 7.14 4.02
N ARG A 31 3.62 8.22 4.44
CA ARG A 31 3.18 9.04 5.59
C ARG A 31 1.79 9.63 5.36
N THR A 32 1.52 10.09 4.14
CA THR A 32 0.21 10.63 3.73
C THR A 32 -0.86 9.54 3.78
N LEU A 33 -0.58 8.35 3.25
CA LEU A 33 -1.47 7.20 3.34
C LEU A 33 -1.77 6.82 4.80
N ALA A 34 -0.75 6.80 5.67
CA ALA A 34 -0.93 6.53 7.08
C ALA A 34 -1.87 7.55 7.73
N ARG A 35 -1.70 8.84 7.43
CA ARG A 35 -2.57 9.92 7.92
C ARG A 35 -4.01 9.77 7.46
N LEU A 36 -4.24 9.45 6.17
CA LEU A 36 -5.60 9.18 5.67
C LEU A 36 -6.26 8.03 6.44
N GLN A 37 -5.51 6.96 6.70
CA GLN A 37 -6.01 5.81 7.44
C GLN A 37 -6.34 6.14 8.91
N ASP A 38 -5.55 7.00 9.56
CA ASP A 38 -5.84 7.51 10.91
C ASP A 38 -7.14 8.33 10.92
N CYS A 39 -7.39 9.09 9.85
CA CYS A 39 -8.65 9.79 9.61
C CYS A 39 -9.80 8.88 9.14
N ARG A 40 -9.59 7.55 9.09
CA ARG A 40 -10.56 6.54 8.61
C ARG A 40 -10.97 6.73 7.14
N LEU A 41 -10.09 7.32 6.33
CA LEU A 41 -10.25 7.48 4.89
C LEU A 41 -9.48 6.39 4.16
N ASP A 42 -10.11 5.77 3.16
CA ASP A 42 -9.50 4.73 2.34
C ASP A 42 -9.99 4.74 0.88
N TRP A 43 -9.19 4.21 -0.05
CA TRP A 43 -9.62 3.88 -1.43
C TRP A 43 -10.10 2.44 -1.55
N LYS A 44 -10.60 1.85 -0.47
CA LYS A 44 -10.85 0.41 -0.37
C LYS A 44 -9.63 -0.44 -0.83
N THR A 45 -9.79 -1.19 -1.92
CA THR A 45 -8.75 -2.04 -2.54
C THR A 45 -7.98 -1.33 -3.66
N ASP A 46 -8.37 -0.11 -4.00
CA ASP A 46 -7.83 0.67 -5.12
C ASP A 46 -6.73 1.65 -4.67
N CYS A 47 -6.00 1.31 -3.61
CA CYS A 47 -4.89 2.16 -3.14
C CYS A 47 -3.68 2.02 -4.08
N LYS A 48 -3.60 2.89 -5.08
CA LYS A 48 -2.55 2.90 -6.09
C LYS A 48 -1.60 4.11 -5.94
N PRO A 49 -0.33 3.99 -6.40
CA PRO A 49 0.60 5.11 -6.46
C PRO A 49 0.09 6.29 -7.29
N GLU A 50 -0.64 6.05 -8.37
CA GLU A 50 -1.16 7.10 -9.27
C GLU A 50 -2.05 8.14 -8.57
N HIS A 51 -2.58 7.86 -7.36
CA HIS A 51 -3.35 8.84 -6.58
C HIS A 51 -2.48 9.89 -5.86
N PHE A 52 -1.16 9.72 -5.85
CA PHE A 52 -0.19 10.57 -5.19
C PHE A 52 0.66 11.27 -6.25
N PHE A 53 0.64 12.60 -6.25
CA PHE A 53 1.35 13.44 -7.20
C PHE A 53 2.50 14.16 -6.52
N VAL A 54 3.69 14.09 -7.12
CA VAL A 54 4.84 14.90 -6.75
C VAL A 54 4.71 16.27 -7.39
N ARG A 55 4.59 17.31 -6.58
CA ARG A 55 4.51 18.71 -7.03
C ARG A 55 5.91 19.27 -7.31
N PRO A 56 6.04 20.40 -8.04
CA PRO A 56 7.34 21.00 -8.34
C PRO A 56 8.17 21.41 -7.11
N ASP A 57 7.51 21.65 -5.97
CA ASP A 57 8.16 21.96 -4.69
C ASP A 57 8.57 20.70 -3.91
N GLY A 58 8.41 19.51 -4.50
CA GLY A 58 8.70 18.21 -3.88
C GLY A 58 7.60 17.70 -2.95
N SER A 59 6.54 18.47 -2.70
CA SER A 59 5.45 18.05 -1.83
C SER A 59 4.49 17.06 -2.52
N ILE A 60 3.74 16.29 -1.72
CA ILE A 60 2.75 15.33 -2.21
C ILE A 60 1.36 15.95 -2.25
N ALA A 61 0.76 15.98 -3.45
CA ALA A 61 -0.66 16.20 -3.64
C ALA A 61 -1.42 14.87 -3.74
N LEU A 62 -2.69 14.90 -3.36
CA LEU A 62 -3.63 13.80 -3.56
C LEU A 62 -4.63 14.17 -4.65
N ILE A 63 -4.94 13.20 -5.50
CA ILE A 63 -6.03 13.28 -6.47
C ILE A 63 -7.08 12.21 -6.17
N ASP A 64 -8.14 12.15 -7.00
CA ASP A 64 -9.24 11.19 -6.88
C ASP A 64 -9.85 11.12 -5.47
N LEU A 65 -9.98 12.30 -4.83
CA LEU A 65 -10.51 12.42 -3.47
C LEU A 65 -11.99 12.03 -3.41
N GLU A 66 -12.73 12.15 -4.51
CA GLU A 66 -14.12 11.70 -4.64
C GLU A 66 -14.24 10.17 -4.53
N ARG A 67 -13.14 9.42 -4.73
CA ARG A 67 -13.09 7.97 -4.58
C ARG A 67 -12.72 7.55 -3.15
N LEU A 68 -12.21 8.45 -2.31
CA LEU A 68 -11.96 8.18 -0.89
C LEU A 68 -13.27 7.95 -0.14
N ARG A 69 -13.26 6.94 0.73
CA ARG A 69 -14.42 6.55 1.53
C ARG A 69 -14.11 6.75 3.01
N LEU A 70 -14.97 7.50 3.68
CA LEU A 70 -14.99 7.57 5.13
C LEU A 70 -15.58 6.29 5.72
N ARG A 71 -14.88 5.70 6.70
CA ARG A 71 -15.29 4.47 7.37
C ARG A 71 -15.86 4.80 8.74
N LYS A 72 -16.94 4.09 9.11
CA LYS A 72 -17.61 4.24 10.42
C LYS A 72 -16.74 3.78 11.60
N LYS A 73 -15.84 2.82 11.35
CA LYS A 73 -14.94 2.24 12.35
C LYS A 73 -13.49 2.49 11.96
N PRO A 74 -12.55 2.51 12.93
CA PRO A 74 -11.13 2.51 12.63
C PRO A 74 -10.72 1.38 11.68
N LEU A 75 -9.74 1.65 10.81
CA LEU A 75 -9.22 0.66 9.89
C LEU A 75 -8.38 -0.39 10.63
N PRO A 76 -8.68 -1.70 10.49
CA PRO A 76 -7.88 -2.75 11.11
C PRO A 76 -6.42 -2.70 10.63
N LYS A 77 -5.47 -3.03 11.51
CA LYS A 77 -4.03 -3.04 11.19
C LYS A 77 -3.70 -3.88 9.95
N ASP A 78 -4.28 -5.07 9.84
CA ASP A 78 -4.08 -5.96 8.68
C ASP A 78 -4.54 -5.34 7.37
N TYR A 79 -5.61 -4.54 7.43
CA TYR A 79 -6.17 -3.83 6.30
C TYR A 79 -5.28 -2.66 5.88
N ARG A 80 -4.82 -1.85 6.84
CA ARG A 80 -3.84 -0.78 6.60
C ARG A 80 -2.57 -1.31 5.91
N ASN A 81 -2.05 -2.43 6.42
CA ASN A 81 -0.89 -3.12 5.86
C ASN A 81 -1.15 -3.71 4.46
N MET A 82 -2.38 -4.14 4.17
CA MET A 82 -2.76 -4.59 2.83
C MET A 82 -2.72 -3.42 1.84
N GLN A 83 -3.25 -2.25 2.19
CA GLN A 83 -3.20 -1.07 1.32
C GLN A 83 -1.77 -0.59 1.08
N LEU A 84 -0.95 -0.50 2.12
CA LEU A 84 0.47 -0.15 1.98
C LEU A 84 1.22 -1.13 1.07
N ARG A 85 0.98 -2.43 1.23
CA ARG A 85 1.56 -3.45 0.34
C ARG A 85 1.09 -3.28 -1.11
N ARG A 86 -0.20 -2.98 -1.32
CA ARG A 86 -0.74 -2.74 -2.66
C ARG A 86 -0.06 -1.53 -3.30
N PHE A 87 0.02 -0.41 -2.58
CA PHE A 87 0.74 0.79 -3.01
C PHE A 87 2.19 0.45 -3.43
N ARG A 88 2.98 -0.15 -2.54
CA ARG A 88 4.38 -0.52 -2.83
C ARG A 88 4.53 -1.49 -4.01
N SER A 89 3.63 -2.47 -4.12
CA SER A 89 3.71 -3.48 -5.19
C SER A 89 3.51 -2.91 -6.60
N LEU A 90 2.95 -1.70 -6.71
CA LEU A 90 2.66 -1.04 -7.98
C LEU A 90 3.71 0.05 -8.32
N LEU A 91 4.68 0.30 -7.44
CA LEU A 91 5.81 1.18 -7.77
C LEU A 91 6.74 0.51 -8.81
N PRO A 92 7.50 1.30 -9.58
CA PRO A 92 8.55 0.75 -10.44
C PRO A 92 9.71 0.17 -9.62
N LYS A 93 10.54 -0.67 -10.26
CA LYS A 93 11.82 -1.07 -9.66
C LYS A 93 12.77 0.15 -9.60
N PRO A 94 13.63 0.26 -8.58
CA PRO A 94 13.85 -0.69 -7.48
C PRO A 94 12.81 -0.58 -6.35
N PHE A 95 11.96 0.44 -6.34
CA PHE A 95 11.09 0.80 -5.20
C PHE A 95 9.97 -0.20 -4.88
N ASN A 96 9.76 -1.23 -5.70
CA ASN A 96 8.71 -2.23 -5.53
C ASN A 96 9.01 -3.29 -4.45
N HIS A 97 9.55 -2.88 -3.30
CA HIS A 97 9.86 -3.81 -2.21
C HIS A 97 8.57 -4.22 -1.47
N GLY A 98 8.09 -5.44 -1.74
CA GLY A 98 7.03 -6.04 -0.95
C GLY A 98 7.50 -6.24 0.50
N LEU A 99 6.70 -5.83 1.49
CA LEU A 99 6.91 -6.30 2.86
C LEU A 99 6.93 -7.84 2.85
N PRO A 100 7.80 -8.50 3.64
CA PRO A 100 7.74 -9.95 3.79
C PRO A 100 6.30 -10.34 4.12
N ARG A 101 5.77 -11.36 3.43
CA ARG A 101 4.38 -11.79 3.59
C ARG A 101 4.12 -12.08 5.07
N ILE A 102 3.46 -11.15 5.77
CA ILE A 102 2.87 -11.46 7.08
C ILE A 102 1.81 -12.51 6.79
N VAL A 103 2.17 -13.77 7.07
CA VAL A 103 1.26 -14.91 6.96
C VAL A 103 0.16 -14.65 7.97
N SER A 104 -1.06 -14.37 7.49
CA SER A 104 -2.21 -14.20 8.38
C SER A 104 -2.30 -15.42 9.31
N ARG A 105 -2.55 -15.20 10.61
CA ARG A 105 -2.70 -16.29 11.60
C ARG A 105 -3.77 -17.32 11.19
N ARG A 106 -4.71 -16.95 10.31
CA ARG A 106 -5.70 -17.86 9.70
C ARG A 106 -5.08 -18.90 8.77
N ARG A 107 -4.04 -18.56 7.99
CA ARG A 107 -3.31 -19.55 7.16
C ARG A 107 -2.46 -20.51 8.00
N LEU A 108 -1.86 -20.02 9.09
CA LEU A 108 -1.12 -20.87 10.03
C LEU A 108 -2.03 -21.89 10.72
N ARG A 109 -3.26 -21.52 11.10
CA ARG A 109 -4.22 -22.48 11.67
C ARG A 109 -4.67 -23.55 10.66
N ARG A 110 -4.90 -23.20 9.39
CA ARG A 110 -5.22 -24.19 8.35
C ARG A 110 -4.05 -25.12 8.03
N ALA A 111 -2.82 -24.61 7.98
CA ALA A 111 -1.64 -25.45 7.78
C ALA A 111 -1.40 -26.40 8.96
N LYS A 112 -1.60 -25.93 10.20
CA LYS A 112 -1.47 -26.76 11.40
C LYS A 112 -2.57 -27.85 11.48
N MET A 113 -3.80 -27.55 11.05
CA MET A 113 -4.86 -28.56 10.96
C MET A 113 -4.63 -29.58 9.83
N ALA A 114 -4.11 -29.15 8.68
CA ALA A 114 -3.78 -30.06 7.57
C ALA A 114 -2.62 -31.01 7.95
N SER A 115 -1.64 -30.53 8.73
CA SER A 115 -0.54 -31.36 9.22
C SER A 115 -0.99 -32.40 10.26
N ASN A 116 -1.95 -32.06 11.14
CA ASN A 116 -2.45 -33.01 12.14
C ASN A 116 -3.29 -34.15 11.53
N ASN A 117 -3.93 -33.92 10.38
CA ASN A 117 -4.71 -34.97 9.70
C ASN A 117 -3.84 -35.98 8.91
N GLN A 118 -2.59 -35.66 8.59
CA GLN A 118 -1.69 -36.60 7.91
C GLN A 118 -1.00 -37.58 8.88
N GLY A 119 -0.88 -37.24 10.16
CA GLY A 119 -0.33 -38.15 11.18
C GLY A 119 -1.32 -39.23 11.65
N ALA A 120 -2.62 -39.05 11.42
CA ALA A 120 -3.66 -39.98 11.88
C ALA A 120 -4.01 -41.10 10.87
N LEU A 121 -3.44 -41.06 9.65
CA LEU A 121 -3.70 -42.05 8.59
C LEU A 121 -2.54 -43.05 8.39
N ALA A 122 -1.45 -42.93 9.16
CA ALA A 122 -0.27 -43.79 9.06
C ALA A 122 -0.14 -44.79 10.22
N SER A 123 -1.22 -45.05 10.95
CA SER A 123 -1.28 -46.09 11.98
C SER A 123 -2.54 -46.92 11.78
N ASN A 124 -2.44 -47.91 10.90
CA ASN A 124 -3.23 -49.14 10.88
C ASN A 124 -2.36 -50.23 10.28
#